data_AF-A0A564QAV6-F1
#
_entry.id   AF-A0A564QAV6-F1
#
_cell.length_a   1.000
_cell.length_b   1.000
_cell.length_c   1.000
_cell.angle_alpha   90.00
_cell.angle_beta   90.00
_cell.angle_gamma   90.00
#
_symmetry.space_group_name_H-M   'P 1'
#
loop_
_entity.id
_entity.type
_entity.pdbx_description
1 polymer ?
#
loop_
_entity_poly.entity_id
_entity_poly.type
_entity_poly.pdbx_seq_one_letter_code
_entity_poly.pdbx_strand_id
1 'polypeptide(L)'
;MAQTALAGDFKIVHTDSSDNVIAELGESPSDIWSAETSDAQKMEKIDINKSTIFMEGDQLQVFLKVRTTVTEHTTSTASTDTLRIPMTMKNMRTNVKFPKYLTISDMTDERGFTDNQVWTATERYLLYSYTFGSQMSGKFGIVPTDQRVSSAICIKKQVTTS
;
A
#
# COMPACT_ATOMS: atom_id res chain seq x y z
N MET A 1 -12.27 -24.37 -2.46
CA MET A 1 -12.32 -22.91 -2.32
C MET A 1 -10.91 -22.39 -2.34
N ALA A 2 -10.54 -21.63 -3.37
CA ALA A 2 -9.18 -21.11 -3.51
C ALA A 2 -9.18 -19.60 -3.19
N GLN A 3 -8.14 -19.14 -2.52
CA GLN A 3 -7.88 -17.71 -2.42
C GLN A 3 -7.24 -17.26 -3.73
N THR A 4 -7.83 -16.26 -4.36
CA THR A 4 -7.37 -15.70 -5.61
C THR A 4 -6.79 -14.32 -5.34
N ALA A 5 -5.54 -14.09 -5.76
CA ALA A 5 -4.97 -12.75 -5.74
C ALA A 5 -5.67 -11.89 -6.79
N LEU A 6 -6.12 -10.70 -6.40
CA LEU A 6 -6.70 -9.76 -7.35
C LEU A 6 -5.62 -9.26 -8.29
N ALA A 7 -5.74 -9.62 -9.56
CA ALA A 7 -4.87 -9.12 -10.62
C ALA A 7 -5.32 -7.70 -11.02
N GLY A 8 -4.40 -6.76 -11.07
CA GLY A 8 -4.71 -5.35 -11.25
C GLY A 8 -3.50 -4.45 -11.33
N ASP A 9 -3.75 -3.16 -11.38
CA ASP A 9 -2.71 -2.13 -11.25
C ASP A 9 -2.89 -1.44 -9.91
N PHE A 10 -1.83 -1.53 -9.09
CA PHE A 10 -1.77 -0.84 -7.81
C PHE A 10 -1.17 0.55 -8.00
N LYS A 11 -1.71 1.52 -7.28
CA LYS A 11 -1.23 2.91 -7.28
C LYS A 11 -1.11 3.42 -5.86
N ILE A 12 0.02 4.05 -5.55
CA ILE A 12 0.26 4.65 -4.24
C ILE A 12 0.25 6.17 -4.39
N VAL A 13 -0.56 6.82 -3.57
CA VAL A 13 -0.82 8.26 -3.63
C VAL A 13 -0.59 8.87 -2.25
N HIS A 14 0.00 10.06 -2.24
CA HIS A 14 0.06 10.94 -1.09
C HIS A 14 -1.07 11.97 -1.22
N THR A 15 -1.96 11.99 -0.25
CA THR A 15 -3.04 12.99 -0.13
C THR A 15 -2.88 13.84 1.13
N ASP A 16 -3.37 15.08 1.09
CA ASP A 16 -3.46 15.92 2.28
C ASP A 16 -4.64 15.50 3.18
N SER A 17 -4.80 16.18 4.32
CA SER A 17 -5.93 15.98 5.24
C SER A 17 -7.31 16.34 4.67
N SER A 18 -7.36 16.95 3.47
CA SER A 18 -8.58 17.31 2.73
C SER A 18 -8.79 16.43 1.49
N ASP A 19 -8.11 15.27 1.43
CA ASP A 19 -8.13 14.31 0.31
C ASP A 19 -7.62 14.86 -1.04
N ASN A 20 -6.90 15.98 -1.04
CA ASN A 20 -6.27 16.49 -2.26
C ASN A 20 -5.00 15.69 -2.55
N VAL A 21 -4.84 15.26 -3.80
CA VAL A 21 -3.63 14.56 -4.24
C VAL A 21 -2.44 15.51 -4.26
N ILE A 22 -1.46 15.27 -3.40
CA ILE A 22 -0.18 15.99 -3.37
C ILE A 22 0.80 15.36 -4.37
N ALA A 23 0.92 14.03 -4.37
CA ALA A 23 1.88 13.33 -5.21
C ALA A 23 1.46 11.90 -5.53
N GLU A 24 1.78 11.46 -6.74
CA GLU A 24 1.69 10.06 -7.15
C GLU A 24 3.06 9.41 -7.01
N LEU A 25 3.19 8.48 -6.05
CA LEU A 25 4.50 7.92 -5.69
C LEU A 25 4.91 6.82 -6.66
N GLY A 26 3.94 6.04 -7.13
CA GLY A 26 4.16 4.98 -8.09
C GLY A 26 2.87 4.29 -8.50
N GLU A 27 2.93 3.63 -9.65
CA GLU A 27 1.88 2.75 -10.17
C GLU A 27 2.55 1.54 -10.81
N SER A 28 2.08 0.34 -10.49
CA SER A 28 2.61 -0.89 -11.09
C SER A 28 1.59 -2.02 -11.05
N PRO A 29 1.63 -2.93 -12.04
CA PRO A 29 0.96 -4.21 -12.01
C PRO A 29 1.11 -5.00 -10.70
N SER A 30 0.05 -5.71 -10.34
CA SER A 30 0.04 -6.72 -9.28
C SER A 30 1.17 -7.72 -9.46
N ASP A 31 1.42 -8.20 -10.69
CA ASP A 31 2.45 -9.21 -10.95
C ASP A 31 3.87 -8.75 -10.59
N ILE A 32 4.09 -7.42 -10.52
CA ILE A 32 5.36 -6.80 -10.17
C ILE A 32 5.43 -6.52 -8.67
N TRP A 33 4.37 -5.95 -8.07
CA TRP A 33 4.35 -5.61 -6.63
C TRP A 33 3.94 -6.77 -5.72
N SER A 34 3.31 -7.81 -6.25
CA SER A 34 2.95 -9.02 -5.49
C SER A 34 4.03 -10.11 -5.60
N ALA A 35 5.21 -9.79 -6.12
CA ALA A 35 6.26 -10.77 -6.38
C ALA A 35 6.52 -11.60 -5.12
N GLU A 36 6.31 -12.91 -5.23
CA GLU A 36 6.38 -13.91 -4.14
C GLU A 36 7.82 -14.17 -3.65
N THR A 37 8.70 -13.19 -3.80
CA THR A 37 10.07 -13.29 -3.33
C THR A 37 10.16 -12.70 -1.93
N SER A 38 10.70 -13.46 -0.98
CA SER A 38 11.08 -12.94 0.33
C SER A 38 12.34 -12.05 0.26
N ASP A 39 13.00 -12.01 -0.90
CA ASP A 39 14.22 -11.24 -1.13
C ASP A 39 13.90 -9.80 -1.56
N ALA A 40 14.09 -8.88 -0.61
CA ALA A 40 13.88 -7.45 -0.82
C ALA A 40 14.75 -6.83 -1.93
N GLN A 41 15.85 -7.48 -2.35
CA GLN A 41 16.69 -6.98 -3.44
C GLN A 41 16.06 -7.19 -4.82
N LYS A 42 15.16 -8.18 -4.93
CA LYS A 42 14.47 -8.57 -6.16
C LYS A 42 13.07 -7.96 -6.28
N MET A 43 12.58 -7.36 -5.20
CA MET A 43 11.32 -6.63 -5.19
C MET A 43 11.45 -5.33 -5.99
N GLU A 44 10.34 -4.94 -6.62
CA GLU A 44 10.25 -3.67 -7.32
C GLU A 44 10.41 -2.50 -6.35
N LYS A 45 11.03 -1.43 -6.86
CA LYS A 45 11.40 -0.27 -6.07
C LYS A 45 10.66 0.96 -6.58
N ILE A 46 10.14 1.73 -5.64
CA ILE A 46 9.64 3.06 -5.95
C ILE A 46 10.79 4.07 -5.89
N ASP A 47 10.75 5.06 -6.77
CA ASP A 47 11.65 6.20 -6.73
C ASP A 47 11.34 7.10 -5.52
N ILE A 48 12.18 7.01 -4.49
CA ILE A 48 12.08 7.80 -3.27
C ILE A 48 12.13 9.31 -3.55
N ASN A 49 12.72 9.73 -4.68
CA ASN A 49 12.82 11.14 -5.02
C ASN A 49 11.49 11.74 -5.45
N LYS A 50 10.54 10.92 -5.93
CA LYS A 50 9.16 11.35 -6.22
C LYS A 50 8.34 11.59 -4.94
N SER A 51 8.78 11.06 -3.81
CA SER A 51 8.11 11.27 -2.54
C SER A 51 8.32 12.69 -2.02
N THR A 52 7.21 13.37 -1.79
CA THR A 52 7.14 14.54 -0.92
C THR A 52 7.20 14.10 0.55
N ILE A 53 7.31 15.08 1.46
CA ILE A 53 7.25 14.84 2.91
C ILE A 53 5.78 14.78 3.29
N PHE A 54 5.39 13.68 3.93
CA PHE A 54 4.11 13.55 4.60
C PHE A 54 4.17 14.32 5.91
N MET A 55 3.20 15.17 6.15
CA MET A 55 3.03 15.96 7.36
C MET A 55 1.93 15.35 8.24
N GLU A 56 1.75 15.93 9.42
CA GLU A 56 0.67 15.54 10.32
C GLU A 56 -0.70 15.71 9.66
N GLY A 57 -1.53 14.66 9.70
CA GLY A 57 -2.85 14.64 9.07
C GLY A 57 -2.86 14.27 7.59
N ASP A 58 -1.71 14.25 6.91
CA ASP A 58 -1.63 13.73 5.54
C ASP A 58 -1.88 12.22 5.54
N GLN A 59 -2.20 11.68 4.36
CA GLN A 59 -2.47 10.26 4.18
C GLN A 59 -1.63 9.64 3.07
N LEU A 60 -1.25 8.39 3.30
CA LEU A 60 -0.77 7.49 2.26
C LEU A 60 -1.93 6.57 1.87
N GLN A 61 -2.31 6.61 0.60
CA GLN A 61 -3.44 5.85 0.06
C GLN A 61 -2.96 4.85 -1.00
N VAL A 62 -3.44 3.62 -0.90
CA VAL A 62 -3.17 2.54 -1.86
C VAL A 62 -4.44 2.20 -2.60
N PHE A 63 -4.40 2.38 -3.92
CA PHE A 63 -5.50 2.09 -4.81
C PHE A 63 -5.23 0.82 -5.62
N LEU A 64 -6.30 0.10 -5.97
CA LEU A 64 -6.27 -1.03 -6.90
C LEU A 64 -7.32 -0.83 -8.00
N LYS A 65 -6.90 -0.95 -9.25
CA LYS A 65 -7.80 -1.15 -10.38
C LYS A 65 -7.67 -2.60 -10.84
N VAL A 66 -8.72 -3.40 -10.70
CA VAL A 66 -8.68 -4.81 -11.12
C VAL A 66 -8.68 -4.92 -12.65
N ARG A 67 -7.99 -5.92 -13.21
CA ARG A 67 -7.95 -6.15 -14.66
C ARG A 67 -9.23 -6.79 -15.20
N THR A 68 -9.87 -7.62 -14.38
CA THR A 68 -11.08 -8.36 -14.72
C THR A 68 -12.07 -8.23 -13.59
N THR A 69 -13.37 -8.26 -13.91
CA THR A 69 -14.41 -8.24 -12.88
C THR A 69 -14.35 -9.51 -12.06
N VAL A 70 -14.32 -9.37 -10.74
CA VAL A 70 -14.26 -10.49 -9.77
C VAL A 70 -15.37 -10.29 -8.74
N THR A 71 -16.09 -11.37 -8.42
CA THR A 71 -17.10 -11.37 -7.35
C THR A 71 -16.61 -12.23 -6.20
N GLU A 72 -16.60 -11.67 -5.00
CA GLU A 72 -16.27 -12.39 -3.78
C GLU A 72 -17.33 -13.43 -3.46
N HIS A 73 -16.88 -14.61 -3.03
CA HIS A 73 -17.78 -15.66 -2.57
C HIS A 73 -18.16 -15.44 -1.09
N THR A 74 -19.38 -15.84 -0.72
CA THR A 74 -20.02 -15.69 0.61
C THR A 74 -19.37 -16.45 1.78
N THR A 75 -18.18 -17.02 1.61
CA THR A 75 -17.58 -17.88 2.65
C THR A 75 -16.38 -17.22 3.31
N SER A 76 -16.48 -17.15 4.64
CA SER A 76 -15.49 -16.69 5.62
C SER A 76 -14.16 -17.45 5.53
N THR A 77 -13.31 -17.03 4.61
CA THR A 77 -11.86 -17.21 4.78
C THR A 77 -11.22 -15.84 4.66
N ALA A 78 -10.65 -15.36 5.78
CA ALA A 78 -9.92 -14.11 5.84
C ALA A 78 -8.86 -14.08 4.72
N SER A 79 -8.87 -13.03 3.91
CA SER A 79 -7.87 -12.81 2.89
C SER A 79 -6.48 -12.71 3.52
N THR A 80 -5.49 -13.42 2.97
CA THR A 80 -4.08 -13.27 3.38
C THR A 80 -3.42 -12.14 2.61
N ASP A 81 -3.96 -10.94 2.80
CA ASP A 81 -3.37 -9.75 2.21
C ASP A 81 -1.91 -9.63 2.65
N THR A 82 -1.06 -9.07 1.79
CA THR A 82 0.31 -8.71 2.13
C THR A 82 0.56 -7.26 1.77
N LEU A 83 1.04 -6.47 2.71
CA LEU A 83 1.48 -5.10 2.49
C LEU A 83 2.82 -4.87 3.17
N ARG A 84 3.77 -4.32 2.42
CA ARG A 84 5.02 -3.78 2.94
C ARG A 84 5.37 -2.52 2.17
N ILE A 85 5.30 -1.39 2.86
CA ILE A 85 5.71 -0.10 2.32
C ILE A 85 6.83 0.50 3.20
N PRO A 86 8.05 0.68 2.68
CA PRO A 86 9.15 1.26 3.44
C PRO A 86 8.96 2.77 3.60
N MET A 87 9.15 3.25 4.83
CA MET A 87 8.99 4.65 5.21
C MET A 87 10.09 5.07 6.18
N THR A 88 10.52 6.34 6.09
CA THR A 88 11.31 7.01 7.11
C THR A 88 10.39 7.93 7.88
N MET A 89 10.17 7.62 9.14
CA MET A 89 9.35 8.44 10.03
C MET A 89 10.24 9.40 10.80
N LYS A 90 9.71 10.58 11.10
CA LYS A 90 10.37 11.59 11.92
C LYS A 90 9.37 12.11 12.95
N ASN A 91 9.76 12.04 14.22
CA ASN A 91 9.04 12.75 15.27
C ASN A 91 9.39 14.25 15.18
N MET A 92 8.38 15.08 14.96
CA MET A 92 8.56 16.52 14.78
C MET A 92 8.96 17.25 16.06
N ARG A 93 8.57 16.73 17.24
CA ARG A 93 8.92 17.31 18.54
C ARG A 93 10.38 17.03 18.92
N THR A 94 10.86 15.81 18.71
CA THR A 94 12.22 15.40 19.11
C THR A 94 13.24 15.47 17.97
N ASN A 95 12.78 15.70 16.73
CA ASN A 95 13.58 15.61 15.50
C ASN A 95 14.21 14.23 15.22
N VAL A 96 13.86 13.19 15.99
CA VAL A 96 14.39 11.83 15.82
C VAL A 96 13.77 11.18 14.58
N LYS A 97 14.62 10.62 13.71
CA LYS A 97 14.23 9.84 12.52
C LYS A 97 14.37 8.35 12.80
N PHE A 98 13.43 7.55 12.31
CA PHE A 98 13.49 6.09 12.43
C PHE A 98 12.88 5.40 11.21
N PRO A 99 13.43 4.24 10.80
CA PRO A 99 12.86 3.42 9.75
C PRO A 99 11.57 2.74 10.22
N LYS A 100 10.55 2.67 9.36
CA LYS A 100 9.35 1.87 9.59
C LYS A 100 8.92 1.21 8.29
N TYR A 101 8.58 -0.07 8.34
CA TYR A 101 7.82 -0.72 7.27
C TYR A 101 6.36 -0.65 7.67
N LEU A 102 5.54 0.03 6.88
CA LEU A 102 4.10 -0.02 7.05
C LEU A 102 3.61 -1.36 6.56
N THR A 103 2.89 -2.05 7.42
CA THR A 103 2.26 -3.34 7.18
C THR A 103 0.74 -3.20 7.26
N ILE A 104 0.00 -4.27 6.98
CA ILE A 104 -1.47 -4.23 7.03
C ILE A 104 -1.97 -3.82 8.42
N SER A 105 -1.31 -4.24 9.50
CA SER A 105 -1.71 -3.86 10.86
C SER A 105 -1.54 -2.38 11.16
N ASP A 106 -0.74 -1.66 10.37
CA ASP A 106 -0.59 -0.20 10.52
C ASP A 106 -1.64 0.57 9.71
N MET A 107 -2.33 -0.07 8.78
CA MET A 107 -3.21 0.57 7.79
C MET A 107 -4.67 0.29 8.10
N THR A 108 -5.53 1.23 7.73
CA THR A 108 -6.96 1.00 7.66
C THR A 108 -7.26 0.24 6.37
N ASP A 109 -7.90 -0.92 6.46
CA ASP A 109 -8.47 -1.61 5.30
C ASP A 109 -9.81 -0.96 4.96
N GLU A 110 -9.79 -0.06 3.99
CA GLU A 110 -10.96 0.70 3.53
C GLU A 110 -11.93 -0.18 2.74
N ARG A 111 -11.44 -1.34 2.28
CA ARG A 111 -12.23 -2.28 1.50
C ARG A 111 -11.90 -3.71 1.91
N GLY A 112 -12.22 -3.99 3.17
CA GLY A 112 -12.17 -5.32 3.76
C GLY A 112 -13.11 -6.30 3.06
N PHE A 113 -12.90 -7.60 3.34
CA PHE A 113 -13.74 -8.67 2.82
C PHE A 113 -15.22 -8.43 3.18
N THR A 114 -16.09 -8.53 2.18
CA THR A 114 -17.55 -8.43 2.37
C THR A 114 -18.24 -9.46 1.48
N ASP A 115 -19.21 -10.18 2.03
CA ASP A 115 -19.98 -11.19 1.30
C ASP A 115 -20.58 -10.60 0.00
N ASN A 116 -20.34 -11.28 -1.13
CA ASN A 116 -20.80 -10.88 -2.47
C ASN A 116 -20.30 -9.51 -2.96
N GLN A 117 -19.15 -9.04 -2.46
CA GLN A 117 -18.55 -7.81 -2.97
C GLN A 117 -18.08 -8.00 -4.43
N VAL A 118 -18.43 -7.04 -5.28
CA VAL A 118 -18.03 -7.02 -6.69
C VAL A 118 -16.89 -6.03 -6.90
N TRP A 119 -15.86 -6.49 -7.62
CA TRP A 119 -14.72 -5.71 -8.09
C TRP A 119 -14.86 -5.53 -9.59
N THR A 120 -15.06 -4.31 -10.07
CA THR A 120 -15.21 -4.04 -11.52
C THR A 120 -13.92 -3.51 -12.12
N ALA A 121 -13.61 -3.89 -13.36
CA ALA A 121 -12.38 -3.49 -14.03
C ALA A 121 -12.33 -2.01 -14.46
N THR A 122 -13.48 -1.32 -14.41
CA THR A 122 -13.60 0.10 -14.78
C THR A 122 -13.28 1.05 -13.64
N GLU A 123 -13.37 0.57 -12.40
CA GLU A 123 -13.25 1.39 -11.20
C GLU A 123 -11.89 1.21 -10.52
N ARG A 124 -11.50 2.25 -9.78
CA ARG A 124 -10.30 2.24 -8.96
C ARG A 124 -10.73 2.31 -7.50
N TYR A 125 -10.31 1.31 -6.73
CA TYR A 125 -10.74 1.11 -5.35
C TYR A 125 -9.65 1.53 -4.40
N LEU A 126 -9.98 2.35 -3.41
CA LEU A 126 -9.11 2.57 -2.26
C LEU A 126 -9.10 1.28 -1.43
N LEU A 127 -7.93 0.70 -1.21
CA LEU A 127 -7.75 -0.51 -0.42
C LEU A 127 -7.27 -0.21 0.98
N TYR A 128 -6.18 0.55 1.05
CA TYR A 128 -5.50 0.82 2.31
C TYR A 128 -5.22 2.30 2.45
N SER A 129 -5.46 2.83 3.65
CA SER A 129 -5.11 4.18 4.01
C SER A 129 -4.24 4.17 5.28
N TYR A 130 -3.27 5.08 5.33
CA TYR A 130 -2.51 5.36 6.54
C TYR A 130 -2.48 6.86 6.78
N THR A 131 -3.06 7.29 7.89
CA THR A 131 -3.01 8.68 8.33
C THR A 131 -1.80 8.91 9.22
N PHE A 132 -1.02 9.93 8.91
CA PHE A 132 0.11 10.32 9.75
C PHE A 132 -0.39 10.96 11.04
N GLY A 133 -0.10 10.30 12.15
CA GLY A 133 -0.52 10.75 13.48
C GLY A 133 0.12 12.07 13.91
N SER A 134 -0.35 12.60 15.04
CA SER A 134 0.12 13.89 15.53
C SER A 134 1.63 13.92 15.81
N GLN A 135 2.27 15.05 15.50
CA GLN A 135 3.71 15.26 15.65
C GLN A 135 4.58 14.29 14.85
N MET A 136 4.02 13.65 13.82
CA MET A 136 4.75 12.76 12.93
C MET A 136 4.84 13.36 11.55
N SER A 137 6.00 13.19 10.93
CA SER A 137 6.21 13.40 9.51
C SER A 137 6.85 12.15 8.91
N GLY A 138 6.65 11.93 7.63
CA GLY A 138 7.17 10.77 6.91
C GLY A 138 7.80 11.15 5.59
N LYS A 139 8.65 10.26 5.08
CA LYS A 139 9.02 10.24 3.67
C LYS A 139 9.07 8.79 3.22
N PHE A 140 8.66 8.55 1.97
CA PHE A 140 8.77 7.22 1.39
C PHE A 140 10.21 6.73 1.37
N GLY A 141 10.39 5.42 1.54
CA GLY A 141 11.70 4.77 1.60
C GLY A 141 12.40 4.95 2.93
N ILE A 142 13.42 4.11 3.17
CA ILE A 142 14.22 4.17 4.39
C ILE A 142 15.49 5.02 4.16
N VAL A 143 15.94 5.74 5.20
CA VAL A 143 17.22 6.47 5.25
C VAL A 143 17.82 6.39 6.67
N PRO A 144 19.14 6.14 6.84
CA PRO A 144 20.07 5.64 5.83
C PRO A 144 19.86 4.14 5.66
N THR A 145 19.84 3.67 4.43
CA THR A 145 19.71 2.22 4.17
C THR A 145 20.51 1.81 2.95
N ASP A 146 20.81 0.52 2.92
CA ASP A 146 21.22 -0.18 1.71
C ASP A 146 20.19 0.08 0.59
N GLN A 147 20.62 0.81 -0.44
CA GLN A 147 19.80 1.18 -1.60
C GLN A 147 19.18 -0.05 -2.30
N ARG A 148 19.71 -1.25 -2.03
CA ARG A 148 19.18 -2.49 -2.58
C ARG A 148 17.81 -2.86 -2.02
N VAL A 149 17.43 -2.40 -0.84
CA VAL A 149 16.19 -2.82 -0.15
C VAL A 149 15.34 -1.66 0.39
N SER A 150 15.87 -0.43 0.33
CA SER A 150 15.30 0.76 0.97
C SER A 150 13.92 1.19 0.45
N SER A 151 13.61 0.88 -0.80
CA SER A 151 12.39 1.27 -1.51
C SER A 151 11.60 0.07 -2.03
N ALA A 152 11.99 -1.14 -1.63
CA ALA A 152 11.33 -2.37 -2.00
C ALA A 152 9.92 -2.42 -1.44
N ILE A 153 8.93 -2.59 -2.31
CA ILE A 153 7.52 -2.64 -1.92
C ILE A 153 6.90 -3.98 -2.26
N CYS A 154 5.94 -4.39 -1.44
CA CYS A 154 5.14 -5.56 -1.72
C CYS A 154 3.68 -5.29 -1.38
N ILE A 155 2.78 -5.52 -2.33
CA ILE A 155 1.34 -5.33 -2.16
C ILE A 155 0.62 -6.51 -2.84
N LYS A 156 -0.21 -7.21 -2.07
CA LYS A 156 -1.05 -8.32 -2.51
C LYS A 156 -2.39 -8.22 -1.80
N LYS A 157 -3.48 -8.10 -2.57
CA LYS A 157 -4.87 -8.23 -2.07
C LYS A 157 -5.40 -9.58 -2.53
N GLN A 158 -5.91 -10.39 -1.62
CA GLN A 158 -6.51 -11.69 -1.93
C GLN A 158 -8.00 -11.67 -1.63
N VAL A 159 -8.77 -12.45 -2.37
CA VAL A 159 -10.20 -12.64 -2.13
C VAL A 159 -10.55 -14.11 -2.28
N THR A 160 -11.61 -14.54 -1.60
CA THR A 160 -12.15 -15.89 -1.80
C THR A 160 -13.07 -15.89 -3.02
N THR A 161 -12.74 -16.67 -4.04
CA THR A 161 -13.58 -16.86 -5.24
C THR A 161 -14.02 -18.32 -5.36
N SER A 162 -15.15 -18.58 -6.03
CA SER A 162 -15.67 -19.92 -6.33
C SER A 162 -14.80 -20.67 -7.33
#